data_AF-A0A9E0MJB7-F1
#
_entry.id   AF-A0A9E0MJB7-F1
#
_cell.length_a   1.000
_cell.length_b   1.000
_cell.length_c   1.000
_cell.angle_alpha   90.00
_cell.angle_beta   90.00
_cell.angle_gamma   90.00
#
_symmetry.space_group_name_H-M   'P 1'
#
loop_
_entity.id
_entity.type
_entity.pdbx_description
1 polymer ?
#
loop_
_entity_poly.entity_id
_entity_poly.type
_entity_poly.pdbx_seq_one_letter_code
_entity_poly.pdbx_strand_id
1 'polypeptide(L)'
;MRNLWVQTETERVSWWADLSSISHADDLISFVVHVATLARDCSIARFDVAEVEARLRSRYEHEGLVDLRLSRHAAPATLAWYDREGAVVEGEVLDPGALLKSVLTVPNSLWSRHAEHWSPLVVTGSVVRFTSRTGEPAGDRTAKLGFMTYTDLWFPFVLGVAHPSCDAERYFDNRELASRHTPRLNRFLSEVLDLVVAAGGTWEVDEDVVPRGLKPWVTERGIRLDGPVPPLMPPELVDIPWPALDDE
;
A
#
# COMPACT_ATOMS: atom_id res chain seq x y z
N MET A 1 -19.25 13.59 -7.60
CA MET A 1 -18.60 12.44 -6.93
C MET A 1 -17.57 12.98 -5.94
N ARG A 2 -17.32 12.27 -4.84
CA ARG A 2 -16.42 12.71 -3.75
C ARG A 2 -15.37 11.66 -3.44
N ASN A 3 -14.30 12.08 -2.79
CA ASN A 3 -13.31 11.18 -2.19
C ASN A 3 -13.89 10.58 -0.91
N LEU A 4 -14.34 9.32 -1.00
CA LEU A 4 -15.01 8.60 0.08
C LEU A 4 -14.13 7.50 0.70
N TRP A 5 -12.94 7.31 0.15
CA TRP A 5 -11.90 6.49 0.74
C TRP A 5 -11.32 7.16 1.99
N VAL A 6 -10.65 6.38 2.83
CA VAL A 6 -10.00 6.82 4.06
C VAL A 6 -8.57 6.32 4.13
N GLN A 7 -7.78 6.90 5.03
CA GLN A 7 -6.46 6.40 5.41
C GLN A 7 -6.37 6.28 6.93
N THR A 8 -6.13 5.08 7.43
CA THR A 8 -6.20 4.75 8.86
C THR A 8 -4.89 4.14 9.35
N GLU A 9 -4.67 4.05 10.65
CA GLU A 9 -3.54 3.31 11.23
C GLU A 9 -3.65 1.78 11.06
N THR A 10 -4.85 1.28 10.78
CA THR A 10 -5.08 -0.15 10.52
C THR A 10 -4.84 -0.48 9.05
N GLU A 11 -4.08 -1.54 8.80
CA GLU A 11 -3.86 -2.11 7.48
C GLU A 11 -5.19 -2.52 6.82
N ARG A 12 -5.31 -2.29 5.52
CA ARG A 12 -6.46 -2.75 4.71
C ARG A 12 -6.19 -4.10 4.07
N VAL A 13 -4.94 -4.34 3.71
CA VAL A 13 -4.43 -5.61 3.18
C VAL A 13 -2.92 -5.59 3.26
N SER A 14 -2.33 -6.74 3.56
CA SER A 14 -0.90 -6.97 3.42
C SER A 14 -0.58 -8.27 2.70
N TRP A 15 0.50 -8.22 1.92
CA TRP A 15 1.12 -9.35 1.25
C TRP A 15 2.51 -9.56 1.82
N TRP A 16 2.89 -10.81 2.05
CA TRP A 16 4.18 -11.17 2.63
C TRP A 16 4.93 -12.14 1.74
N ALA A 17 6.19 -11.81 1.49
CA ALA A 17 7.17 -12.70 0.90
C ALA A 17 8.08 -13.28 1.99
N ASP A 18 8.21 -14.60 2.04
CA ASP A 18 9.29 -15.28 2.75
C ASP A 18 10.44 -15.58 1.79
N LEU A 19 11.57 -14.92 2.02
CA LEU A 19 12.80 -14.96 1.23
C LEU A 19 13.90 -15.71 1.99
N SER A 20 13.55 -16.56 2.96
CA SER A 20 14.52 -17.27 3.78
C SER A 20 15.34 -18.29 2.98
N SER A 21 14.91 -18.63 1.76
CA SER A 21 15.63 -19.44 0.77
C SER A 21 16.91 -18.79 0.19
N ILE A 22 17.00 -17.46 0.13
CA ILE A 22 18.06 -16.73 -0.61
C ILE A 22 19.39 -16.69 0.14
N SER A 23 20.24 -17.72 0.13
CA SER A 23 21.39 -17.86 1.05
C SER A 23 22.43 -16.73 1.08
N HIS A 24 22.54 -15.90 0.03
CA HIS A 24 23.60 -14.89 -0.07
C HIS A 24 23.07 -13.46 0.09
N ALA A 25 23.88 -12.62 0.73
CA ALA A 25 23.55 -11.21 0.95
C ALA A 25 23.40 -10.45 -0.38
N ASP A 26 24.27 -10.69 -1.36
CA ASP A 26 24.19 -10.02 -2.66
C ASP A 26 22.88 -10.35 -3.40
N ASP A 27 22.45 -11.61 -3.39
CA ASP A 27 21.19 -12.01 -4.00
C ASP A 27 19.99 -11.34 -3.31
N LEU A 28 20.03 -11.21 -1.98
CA LEU A 28 18.99 -10.54 -1.22
C LEU A 28 18.97 -9.02 -1.47
N ILE A 29 20.14 -8.39 -1.58
CA ILE A 29 20.26 -6.97 -1.96
C ILE A 29 19.72 -6.77 -3.37
N SER A 30 20.14 -7.59 -4.34
CA SER A 30 19.66 -7.55 -5.72
C SER A 30 18.15 -7.74 -5.80
N PHE A 31 17.58 -8.65 -5.01
CA PHE A 31 16.14 -8.83 -4.91
C PHE A 31 15.43 -7.54 -4.48
N VAL A 32 15.87 -6.91 -3.38
CA VAL A 32 15.25 -5.68 -2.87
C VAL A 32 15.39 -4.51 -3.84
N VAL A 33 16.55 -4.38 -4.51
CA VAL A 33 16.77 -3.38 -5.55
C VAL A 33 15.84 -3.58 -6.75
N HIS A 34 15.59 -4.84 -7.13
CA HIS A 34 14.63 -5.17 -8.18
C HIS A 34 13.21 -4.78 -7.76
N VAL A 35 12.77 -5.11 -6.52
CA VAL A 35 11.47 -4.67 -5.99
C VAL A 35 11.33 -3.15 -6.02
N ALA A 36 12.35 -2.40 -5.61
CA ALA A 36 12.33 -0.94 -5.64
C ALA A 36 12.22 -0.40 -7.08
N THR A 37 12.88 -1.05 -8.04
CA THR A 37 12.80 -0.73 -9.47
C THR A 37 11.39 -0.96 -10.00
N LEU A 38 10.79 -2.13 -9.73
CA LEU A 38 9.42 -2.44 -10.13
C LEU A 38 8.41 -1.45 -9.55
N ALA A 39 8.59 -1.05 -8.30
CA ALA A 39 7.71 -0.11 -7.63
C ALA A 39 7.73 1.27 -8.31
N ARG A 40 8.92 1.73 -8.71
CA ARG A 40 9.10 2.97 -9.46
C ARG A 40 8.46 2.86 -10.85
N ASP A 41 8.76 1.78 -11.57
CA ASP A 41 8.33 1.58 -12.96
C ASP A 41 6.80 1.40 -13.06
N CYS A 42 6.17 0.80 -12.03
CA CYS A 42 4.71 0.74 -11.90
C CYS A 42 4.09 2.03 -11.35
N SER A 43 4.88 3.03 -10.94
CA SER A 43 4.39 4.27 -10.31
C SER A 43 3.54 4.03 -9.04
N ILE A 44 3.90 3.02 -8.25
CA ILE A 44 3.24 2.68 -6.98
C ILE A 44 4.07 3.08 -5.76
N ALA A 45 5.38 3.28 -5.94
CA ALA A 45 6.26 3.98 -5.00
C ALA A 45 7.55 4.39 -5.73
N ARG A 46 7.81 5.70 -5.83
CA ARG A 46 9.00 6.24 -6.51
C ARG A 46 10.21 6.30 -5.57
N PHE A 47 10.85 5.15 -5.37
CA PHE A 47 12.11 5.07 -4.65
C PHE A 47 13.28 5.60 -5.49
N ASP A 48 14.25 6.26 -4.86
CA ASP A 48 15.58 6.41 -5.43
C ASP A 48 16.31 5.06 -5.33
N VAL A 49 16.32 4.32 -6.44
CA VAL A 49 16.88 2.96 -6.51
C VAL A 49 18.38 2.96 -6.20
N ALA A 50 19.11 4.01 -6.59
CA ALA A 50 20.55 4.10 -6.34
C ALA A 50 20.84 4.35 -4.86
N GLU A 51 20.04 5.22 -4.21
CA GLU A 51 20.12 5.42 -2.76
C GLU A 51 19.77 4.14 -1.99
N VAL A 52 18.72 3.43 -2.40
CA VAL A 52 18.32 2.14 -1.81
C VAL A 52 19.47 1.12 -1.89
N GLU A 53 20.08 0.94 -3.07
CA GLU A 53 21.20 0.02 -3.24
C GLU A 53 22.41 0.44 -2.41
N ALA A 54 22.82 1.70 -2.48
CA ALA A 54 23.97 2.22 -1.74
C ALA A 54 23.80 2.02 -0.23
N ARG A 55 22.60 2.28 0.31
CA ARG A 55 22.27 2.06 1.72
C ARG A 55 22.38 0.59 2.11
N LEU A 56 21.80 -0.31 1.31
CA LEU A 56 21.82 -1.75 1.59
C LEU A 56 23.25 -2.29 1.57
N ARG A 57 24.05 -1.92 0.56
CA ARG A 57 25.46 -2.33 0.44
C ARG A 57 26.31 -1.78 1.57
N SER A 58 26.22 -0.49 1.84
CA SER A 58 26.96 0.15 2.92
C SER A 58 26.69 -0.54 4.26
N ARG A 59 25.43 -0.82 4.58
CA ARG A 59 25.09 -1.49 5.83
C ARG A 59 25.58 -2.94 5.89
N TYR A 60 25.51 -3.67 4.78
CA TYR A 60 26.06 -5.02 4.73
C TYR A 60 27.58 -5.02 4.92
N GLU A 61 28.31 -4.12 4.26
CA GLU A 61 29.77 -4.01 4.36
C GLU A 61 30.24 -3.64 5.77
N HIS A 62 29.54 -2.73 6.45
CA HIS A 62 29.95 -2.21 7.75
C HIS A 62 29.42 -3.02 8.94
N GLU A 63 28.21 -3.58 8.82
CA GLU A 63 27.49 -4.22 9.93
C GLU A 63 27.22 -5.71 9.68
N GLY A 64 27.43 -6.22 8.47
CA GLY A 64 26.97 -7.55 8.07
C GLY A 64 25.45 -7.67 8.04
N LEU A 65 24.71 -6.57 7.87
CA LEU A 65 23.25 -6.55 7.91
C LEU A 65 22.64 -6.13 6.56
N VAL A 66 21.59 -6.82 6.14
CA VAL A 66 20.71 -6.41 5.05
C VAL A 66 19.35 -6.02 5.65
N ASP A 67 18.95 -4.75 5.50
CA ASP A 67 17.69 -4.22 6.03
C ASP A 67 16.62 -4.15 4.94
N LEU A 68 15.67 -5.08 4.95
CA LEU A 68 14.65 -5.21 3.92
C LEU A 68 13.58 -4.10 3.95
N ARG A 69 13.62 -3.20 4.94
CA ARG A 69 12.67 -2.07 5.03
C ARG A 69 13.02 -0.99 4.01
N LEU A 70 12.06 -0.67 3.14
CA LEU A 70 12.14 0.44 2.19
C LEU A 70 11.34 1.67 2.64
N SER A 71 10.28 1.46 3.42
CA SER A 71 9.32 2.49 3.87
C SER A 71 9.87 3.52 4.87
N ARG A 72 11.17 3.50 5.21
CA ARG A 72 11.79 4.60 5.98
C ARG A 72 11.74 5.94 5.24
N HIS A 73 11.51 5.90 3.94
CA HIS A 73 11.29 7.06 3.10
C HIS A 73 9.86 6.95 2.57
N ALA A 74 9.02 7.94 2.88
CA ALA A 74 7.74 8.05 2.20
C ALA A 74 8.01 8.20 0.69
N ALA A 75 7.44 7.32 -0.11
CA ALA A 75 7.64 7.31 -1.55
C ALA A 75 6.32 7.64 -2.23
N PRO A 76 6.29 8.64 -3.14
CA PRO A 76 5.05 9.01 -3.80
C PRO A 76 4.60 7.94 -4.79
N ALA A 77 3.29 7.78 -4.93
CA ALA A 77 2.65 6.97 -5.95
C ALA A 77 1.82 7.86 -6.89
N THR A 78 1.58 7.41 -8.11
CA THR A 78 0.58 8.09 -8.96
C THR A 78 -0.81 7.62 -8.55
N LEU A 79 -1.68 8.49 -8.05
CA LEU A 79 -3.04 8.12 -7.65
C LEU A 79 -4.07 8.97 -8.43
N ALA A 80 -5.30 8.48 -8.45
CA ALA A 80 -6.45 9.21 -8.99
C ALA A 80 -7.35 9.66 -7.85
N TRP A 81 -7.87 10.89 -7.91
CA TRP A 81 -8.81 11.43 -6.92
C TRP A 81 -9.75 12.43 -7.60
N TYR A 82 -10.84 12.79 -6.91
CA TYR A 82 -11.70 13.90 -7.34
C TYR A 82 -11.14 15.22 -6.82
N ASP A 83 -10.97 16.22 -7.69
CA ASP A 83 -10.65 17.59 -7.27
C ASP A 83 -11.87 18.28 -6.62
N ARG A 84 -11.74 19.59 -6.32
CA ARG A 84 -12.80 20.35 -5.64
C ARG A 84 -14.01 20.61 -6.52
N GLU A 85 -13.80 20.58 -7.83
CA GLU A 85 -14.80 20.72 -8.88
C GLU A 85 -15.49 19.37 -9.18
N GLY A 86 -15.01 18.28 -8.58
CA GLY A 86 -15.55 16.93 -8.74
C GLY A 86 -15.07 16.24 -10.03
N ALA A 87 -14.03 16.76 -10.68
CA ALA A 87 -13.39 16.11 -11.82
C ALA A 87 -12.32 15.11 -11.34
N VAL A 88 -12.17 14.00 -12.08
CA VAL A 88 -11.10 13.04 -11.78
C VAL A 88 -9.78 13.56 -12.32
N VAL A 89 -8.82 13.71 -11.41
CA VAL A 89 -7.44 14.09 -11.71
C VAL A 89 -6.49 12.97 -11.28
N GLU A 90 -5.30 12.95 -11.87
CA GLU A 90 -4.23 12.01 -11.54
C GLU A 90 -2.92 12.76 -11.34
N GLY A 91 -2.11 12.28 -10.39
CA GLY A 91 -0.86 12.94 -10.02
C GLY A 91 -0.10 12.19 -8.94
N GLU A 92 1.08 12.72 -8.59
CA GLU A 92 1.91 12.17 -7.53
C GLU A 92 1.34 12.50 -6.16
N VAL A 93 1.23 11.46 -5.31
CA VAL A 93 0.71 11.55 -3.96
C VAL A 93 1.69 10.85 -3.03
N LEU A 94 2.32 11.65 -2.17
CA LEU A 94 3.21 11.16 -1.11
C LEU A 94 2.43 10.59 0.08
N ASP A 95 1.28 11.18 0.37
CA ASP A 95 0.49 10.94 1.56
C ASP A 95 -1.00 11.10 1.22
N PRO A 96 -1.75 9.98 1.04
CA PRO A 96 -3.17 10.05 0.75
C PRO A 96 -3.98 10.67 1.88
N GLY A 97 -3.60 10.54 3.15
CA GLY A 97 -4.28 11.22 4.25
C GLY A 97 -4.19 12.75 4.14
N ALA A 98 -2.99 13.27 3.83
CA ALA A 98 -2.81 14.69 3.56
C ALA A 98 -3.56 15.16 2.30
N LEU A 99 -3.53 14.36 1.23
CA LEU A 99 -4.32 14.63 0.02
C LEU A 99 -5.81 14.74 0.36
N LEU A 100 -6.35 13.76 1.09
CA LEU A 100 -7.75 13.70 1.46
C LEU A 100 -8.19 14.97 2.20
N LYS A 101 -7.40 15.42 3.19
CA LYS A 101 -7.63 16.69 3.89
C LYS A 101 -7.63 17.91 2.96
N SER A 102 -6.76 17.93 1.95
CA SER A 102 -6.60 19.08 1.04
C SER A 102 -7.76 19.27 0.06
N VAL A 103 -8.46 18.17 -0.26
CA VAL A 103 -9.59 18.13 -1.21
C VAL A 103 -10.95 18.12 -0.53
N LEU A 104 -11.01 18.20 0.80
CA LEU A 104 -12.29 18.36 1.52
C LEU A 104 -12.96 19.69 1.16
N THR A 105 -14.27 19.61 0.91
CA THR A 105 -15.12 20.80 0.71
C THR A 105 -15.48 21.50 2.02
N VAL A 106 -15.55 20.74 3.13
CA VAL A 106 -15.84 21.28 4.46
C VAL A 106 -14.60 21.05 5.34
N PRO A 107 -13.90 22.12 5.76
CA PRO A 107 -12.78 22.01 6.70
C PRO A 107 -13.21 21.27 7.98
N ASN A 108 -12.29 20.50 8.58
CA ASN A 108 -12.52 19.75 9.82
C ASN A 108 -13.72 18.78 9.79
N SER A 109 -14.16 18.34 8.62
CA SER A 109 -15.25 17.37 8.52
C SER A 109 -14.78 15.91 8.63
N LEU A 110 -13.46 15.68 8.54
CA LEU A 110 -12.82 14.39 8.73
C LEU A 110 -12.21 14.27 10.12
N TRP A 111 -12.55 13.18 10.81
CA TRP A 111 -11.83 12.78 12.02
C TRP A 111 -10.38 12.50 11.65
N SER A 112 -9.43 12.95 12.48
CA SER A 112 -7.98 12.82 12.23
C SER A 112 -7.57 11.39 11.87
N ARG A 113 -8.14 10.40 12.58
CA ARG A 113 -7.91 8.95 12.38
C ARG A 113 -8.31 8.41 11.01
N HIS A 114 -9.11 9.13 10.21
CA HIS A 114 -9.53 8.73 8.86
C HIS A 114 -8.66 9.35 7.76
N ALA A 115 -7.67 10.16 8.14
CA ALA A 115 -6.72 10.79 7.24
C ALA A 115 -5.32 10.80 7.87
N GLU A 116 -4.91 9.63 8.36
CA GLU A 116 -3.59 9.37 8.94
C GLU A 116 -2.47 9.50 7.91
N HIS A 117 -1.26 9.80 8.37
CA HIS A 117 -0.11 10.09 7.52
C HIS A 117 0.69 8.81 7.20
N TRP A 118 0.39 8.20 6.06
CA TRP A 118 1.03 6.99 5.54
C TRP A 118 1.34 7.11 4.06
N SER A 119 2.35 6.38 3.59
CA SER A 119 2.58 6.22 2.15
C SER A 119 1.47 5.41 1.49
N PRO A 120 1.17 5.63 0.19
CA PRO A 120 0.16 4.86 -0.54
C PRO A 120 0.38 3.34 -0.48
N LEU A 121 1.65 2.93 -0.48
CA LEU A 121 2.12 1.58 -0.23
C LEU A 121 3.29 1.63 0.75
N VAL A 122 3.25 0.79 1.78
CA VAL A 122 4.34 0.61 2.74
C VAL A 122 5.05 -0.71 2.43
N VAL A 123 6.36 -0.63 2.21
CA VAL A 123 7.22 -1.82 2.01
C VAL A 123 8.15 -1.99 3.21
N THR A 124 7.87 -2.98 4.04
CA THR A 124 8.56 -3.27 5.30
C THR A 124 9.22 -4.65 5.27
N GLY A 125 10.03 -5.00 6.25
CA GLY A 125 10.66 -6.31 6.31
C GLY A 125 11.63 -6.53 7.46
N SER A 126 12.23 -7.71 7.48
CA SER A 126 13.22 -8.14 8.48
C SER A 126 14.57 -7.44 8.29
N VAL A 127 15.37 -7.42 9.36
CA VAL A 127 16.82 -7.14 9.26
C VAL A 127 17.55 -8.46 9.35
N VAL A 128 18.24 -8.85 8.28
CA VAL A 128 18.94 -10.13 8.16
C VAL A 128 20.42 -9.93 8.46
N ARG A 129 20.98 -10.77 9.35
CA ARG A 129 22.40 -10.76 9.69
C ARG A 129 23.15 -11.86 8.94
N PHE A 130 24.29 -11.49 8.39
CA PHE A 130 25.23 -12.36 7.70
C PHE A 130 26.56 -12.38 8.43
N THR A 131 27.25 -13.52 8.39
CA THR A 131 28.63 -13.61 8.84
C THR A 131 29.54 -13.04 7.76
N SER A 132 30.31 -12.01 8.12
CA SER A 132 31.02 -11.11 7.20
C SER A 132 32.14 -11.75 6.37
N ARG A 133 32.43 -13.05 6.52
CA ARG A 133 33.52 -13.74 5.79
C ARG A 133 33.07 -14.74 4.75
N THR A 134 31.89 -15.35 4.89
CA THR A 134 31.40 -16.37 3.95
C THR A 134 30.17 -15.90 3.18
N GLY A 135 29.57 -14.77 3.59
CA GLY A 135 28.29 -14.31 3.04
C GLY A 135 27.11 -15.20 3.46
N GLU A 136 27.34 -16.12 4.41
CA GLU A 136 26.31 -17.01 4.94
C GLU A 136 25.55 -16.35 6.10
N PRO A 137 24.24 -16.63 6.24
CA PRO A 137 23.41 -16.07 7.30
C PRO A 137 23.86 -16.55 8.70
N ALA A 138 23.71 -15.68 9.70
CA ALA A 138 24.01 -16.01 11.10
C ALA A 138 22.75 -16.46 11.85
N GLY A 139 22.69 -17.72 12.28
CA GLY A 139 21.61 -18.25 13.13
C GLY A 139 20.30 -18.57 12.39
N ASP A 140 19.19 -18.64 13.12
CA ASP A 140 17.85 -18.82 12.53
C ASP A 140 17.50 -17.61 11.66
N ARG A 141 17.41 -17.87 10.36
CA ARG A 141 17.16 -16.85 9.37
C ARG A 141 15.68 -16.71 9.11
N THR A 142 15.15 -15.53 9.38
CA THR A 142 13.85 -15.10 8.87
C THR A 142 14.07 -13.88 7.99
N ALA A 143 13.86 -14.02 6.69
CA ALA A 143 13.94 -12.93 5.73
C ALA A 143 12.55 -12.67 5.16
N LYS A 144 11.74 -11.86 5.84
CA LYS A 144 10.39 -11.50 5.38
C LYS A 144 10.35 -10.09 4.82
N LEU A 145 9.59 -9.90 3.74
CA LEU A 145 9.31 -8.61 3.12
C LEU A 145 7.79 -8.47 2.97
N GLY A 146 7.23 -7.38 3.51
CA GLY A 146 5.80 -7.11 3.55
C GLY A 146 5.43 -5.90 2.69
N PHE A 147 4.26 -5.97 2.05
CA PHE A 147 3.66 -4.93 1.22
C PHE A 147 2.29 -4.59 1.80
N MET A 148 2.09 -3.38 2.32
CA MET A 148 0.93 -3.02 3.12
C MET A 148 0.24 -1.78 2.55
N THR A 149 -1.09 -1.77 2.57
CA THR A 149 -1.88 -0.57 2.29
C THR A 149 -2.67 -0.16 3.53
N TYR A 150 -2.73 1.14 3.80
CA TYR A 150 -3.46 1.72 4.93
C TYR A 150 -4.70 2.50 4.47
N THR A 151 -4.92 2.57 3.16
CA THR A 151 -6.07 3.21 2.52
C THR A 151 -6.90 2.20 1.75
N ASP A 152 -8.22 2.38 1.77
CA ASP A 152 -9.16 1.59 0.98
C ASP A 152 -9.38 2.16 -0.43
N LEU A 153 -8.66 3.23 -0.81
CA LEU A 153 -8.68 3.85 -2.15
C LEU A 153 -8.44 2.83 -3.27
N TRP A 154 -7.64 1.79 -3.02
CA TRP A 154 -7.31 0.75 -3.99
C TRP A 154 -8.48 -0.19 -4.34
N PHE A 155 -9.55 -0.19 -3.55
CA PHE A 155 -10.68 -1.11 -3.71
C PHE A 155 -11.76 -0.51 -4.61
N PRO A 156 -12.47 -1.33 -5.41
CA PRO A 156 -13.57 -0.85 -6.26
C PRO A 156 -14.75 -0.31 -5.44
N PHE A 157 -14.89 -0.72 -4.18
CA PHE A 157 -15.94 -0.29 -3.27
C PHE A 157 -15.34 0.06 -1.92
N VAL A 158 -15.75 1.21 -1.36
CA VAL A 158 -15.27 1.68 -0.05
C VAL A 158 -16.44 1.81 0.89
N LEU A 159 -16.21 1.52 2.18
CA LEU A 159 -17.29 1.61 3.17
C LEU A 159 -17.69 3.08 3.41
N GLY A 160 -16.78 4.02 3.14
CA GLY A 160 -17.02 5.44 3.35
C GLY A 160 -17.18 5.78 4.82
N VAL A 161 -16.38 5.18 5.71
CA VAL A 161 -16.51 5.31 7.18
C VAL A 161 -16.43 6.74 7.70
N ALA A 162 -15.88 7.64 6.89
CA ALA A 162 -15.85 9.06 7.20
C ALA A 162 -17.11 9.83 6.77
N HIS A 163 -17.91 9.26 5.87
CA HIS A 163 -19.10 9.90 5.34
C HIS A 163 -20.24 9.93 6.37
N PRO A 164 -20.98 11.04 6.53
CA PRO A 164 -22.05 11.16 7.54
C PRO A 164 -23.18 10.14 7.41
N SER A 165 -23.41 9.65 6.19
CA SER A 165 -24.45 8.67 5.88
C SER A 165 -23.97 7.22 5.96
N CYS A 166 -22.71 6.96 6.33
CA CYS A 166 -22.20 5.60 6.47
C CYS A 166 -23.02 4.81 7.50
N ASP A 167 -23.57 3.67 7.07
CA ASP A 167 -24.34 2.76 7.92
C ASP A 167 -23.57 1.49 8.32
N ALA A 168 -22.30 1.39 7.91
CA ALA A 168 -21.42 0.24 8.12
C ALA A 168 -21.89 -1.08 7.46
N GLU A 169 -22.92 -1.04 6.60
CA GLU A 169 -23.45 -2.20 5.90
C GLU A 169 -23.30 -2.08 4.37
N ARG A 170 -23.47 -0.86 3.84
CA ARG A 170 -23.44 -0.56 2.42
C ARG A 170 -22.19 0.21 2.02
N TYR A 171 -21.80 0.06 0.76
CA TYR A 171 -20.58 0.63 0.21
C TYR A 171 -20.86 1.76 -0.78
N PHE A 172 -19.90 2.66 -0.92
CA PHE A 172 -19.84 3.61 -2.02
C PHE A 172 -19.03 3.05 -3.19
N ASP A 173 -19.43 3.42 -4.40
CA ASP A 173 -18.75 3.04 -5.63
C ASP A 173 -17.48 3.87 -5.82
N ASN A 174 -16.33 3.20 -5.84
CA ASN A 174 -15.00 3.79 -6.03
C ASN A 174 -14.34 3.29 -7.32
N ARG A 175 -15.07 2.55 -8.18
CA ARG A 175 -14.50 1.92 -9.38
C ARG A 175 -13.85 2.91 -10.33
N GLU A 176 -14.41 4.11 -10.46
CA GLU A 176 -13.84 5.15 -11.32
C GLU A 176 -12.40 5.50 -10.92
N LEU A 177 -12.14 5.70 -9.62
CA LEU A 177 -10.79 5.97 -9.12
C LEU A 177 -9.92 4.70 -9.17
N ALA A 178 -10.43 3.59 -8.61
CA ALA A 178 -9.69 2.33 -8.52
C ALA A 178 -9.21 1.82 -9.90
N SER A 179 -10.03 1.98 -10.95
CA SER A 179 -9.69 1.58 -12.31
C SER A 179 -8.45 2.28 -12.90
N ARG A 180 -8.06 3.44 -12.35
CA ARG A 180 -6.92 4.23 -12.83
C ARG A 180 -5.60 3.89 -12.14
N HIS A 181 -5.64 3.43 -10.88
CA HIS A 181 -4.42 3.19 -10.10
C HIS A 181 -4.25 1.75 -9.60
N THR A 182 -5.32 1.01 -9.33
CA THR A 182 -5.22 -0.39 -8.87
C THR A 182 -4.58 -1.32 -9.91
N PRO A 183 -4.75 -1.15 -11.23
CA PRO A 183 -4.02 -1.98 -12.20
C PRO A 183 -2.49 -1.91 -12.06
N ARG A 184 -1.96 -0.74 -11.65
CA ARG A 184 -0.53 -0.55 -11.41
C ARG A 184 -0.06 -1.28 -10.15
N LEU A 185 -0.85 -1.24 -9.07
CA LEU A 185 -0.60 -2.04 -7.88
C LEU A 185 -0.62 -3.55 -8.18
N ASN A 186 -1.64 -4.01 -8.91
CA ASN A 186 -1.76 -5.42 -9.26
C ASN A 186 -0.61 -5.92 -10.15
N ARG A 187 -0.17 -5.09 -11.11
CA ARG A 187 1.00 -5.38 -11.93
C ARG A 187 2.24 -5.53 -11.06
N PHE A 188 2.50 -4.56 -10.19
CA PHE A 188 3.62 -4.60 -9.26
C PHE A 188 3.61 -5.86 -8.39
N LEU A 189 2.50 -6.14 -7.70
CA LEU A 189 2.40 -7.31 -6.81
C LEU A 189 2.53 -8.64 -7.58
N SER A 190 2.00 -8.71 -8.80
CA SER A 190 2.16 -9.88 -9.67
C SER A 190 3.61 -10.13 -10.04
N GLU A 191 4.33 -9.07 -10.46
CA GLU A 191 5.74 -9.18 -10.84
C GLU A 191 6.63 -9.50 -9.61
N VAL A 192 6.33 -8.93 -8.45
CA VAL A 192 7.01 -9.28 -7.19
C VAL A 192 6.76 -10.73 -6.81
N LEU A 193 5.52 -11.22 -6.87
CA LEU A 193 5.20 -12.63 -6.62
C LEU A 193 6.02 -13.54 -7.54
N ASP A 194 6.10 -13.23 -8.83
CA ASP A 194 6.87 -14.03 -9.80
C ASP A 194 8.37 -14.02 -9.43
N LEU A 195 8.92 -12.89 -8.96
CA LEU A 195 10.29 -12.81 -8.43
C LEU A 195 10.50 -13.67 -7.18
N VAL A 196 9.54 -13.66 -6.24
CA VAL A 196 9.59 -14.45 -5.00
C VAL A 196 9.64 -15.94 -5.33
N VAL A 197 8.77 -16.39 -6.23
CA VAL A 197 8.73 -17.78 -6.70
C VAL A 197 10.03 -18.15 -7.41
N ALA A 198 10.56 -17.28 -8.28
CA ALA A 198 11.83 -17.52 -8.98
C ALA A 198 13.02 -17.65 -8.01
N ALA A 199 12.97 -16.96 -6.87
CA ALA A 199 13.97 -17.04 -5.81
C ALA A 199 13.75 -18.24 -4.84
N GLY A 200 12.77 -19.10 -5.13
CA GLY A 200 12.41 -20.24 -4.27
C GLY A 200 11.77 -19.83 -2.93
N GLY A 201 11.28 -18.59 -2.83
CA GLY A 201 10.56 -18.09 -1.66
C GLY A 201 9.09 -18.52 -1.65
N THR A 202 8.38 -18.08 -0.62
CA THR A 202 6.91 -18.26 -0.52
C THR A 202 6.20 -16.92 -0.41
N TRP A 203 4.93 -16.89 -0.78
CA TRP A 203 4.11 -15.68 -0.81
C TRP A 203 2.76 -15.97 -0.18
N GLU A 204 2.27 -15.04 0.63
CA GLU A 204 0.96 -15.14 1.25
C GLU A 204 0.28 -13.78 1.37
N VAL A 205 -1.05 -13.80 1.40
CA VAL A 205 -1.87 -12.68 1.85
C VAL A 205 -2.10 -12.89 3.35
N ASP A 206 -1.88 -11.87 4.17
CA ASP A 206 -2.29 -11.92 5.57
C ASP A 206 -3.80 -11.70 5.64
N GLU A 207 -4.57 -12.79 5.69
CA GLU A 207 -6.03 -12.72 5.74
C GLU A 207 -6.59 -12.20 7.07
N ASP A 208 -5.78 -12.18 8.13
CA ASP A 208 -6.22 -11.76 9.47
C ASP A 208 -6.31 -10.24 9.56
N VAL A 209 -5.49 -9.52 8.79
CA VAL A 209 -5.56 -8.05 8.71
C VAL A 209 -6.63 -7.54 7.74
N VAL A 210 -7.06 -8.35 6.77
CA VAL A 210 -8.04 -7.91 5.75
C VAL A 210 -9.43 -7.78 6.39
N PRO A 211 -10.04 -6.57 6.40
CA PRO A 211 -11.40 -6.40 6.90
C PRO A 211 -12.35 -7.36 6.19
N ARG A 212 -13.22 -8.05 6.95
CA ARG A 212 -14.12 -9.10 6.43
C ARG A 212 -14.85 -8.69 5.15
N GLY A 213 -15.32 -7.44 5.12
CA GLY A 213 -16.04 -6.89 3.97
C GLY A 213 -15.18 -6.76 2.70
N LEU A 214 -13.87 -6.54 2.82
CA LEU A 214 -12.95 -6.36 1.69
C LEU A 214 -12.38 -7.68 1.12
N LYS A 215 -12.42 -8.77 1.89
CA LYS A 215 -11.89 -10.09 1.49
C LYS A 215 -12.30 -10.55 0.08
N PRO A 216 -13.55 -10.35 -0.39
CA PRO A 216 -13.96 -10.80 -1.74
C PRO A 216 -13.18 -10.20 -2.90
N TRP A 217 -12.47 -9.09 -2.70
CA TRP A 217 -11.67 -8.43 -3.73
C TRP A 217 -10.17 -8.65 -3.56
N VAL A 218 -9.70 -9.26 -2.47
CA VAL A 218 -8.26 -9.51 -2.28
C VAL A 218 -7.87 -10.83 -2.95
N THR A 219 -6.71 -10.84 -3.59
CA THR A 219 -6.09 -12.01 -4.23
C THR A 219 -4.60 -12.05 -3.89
N GLU A 220 -3.95 -13.19 -4.14
CA GLU A 220 -2.49 -13.30 -4.03
C GLU A 220 -1.75 -12.28 -4.90
N ARG A 221 -2.35 -11.84 -6.02
CA ARG A 221 -1.72 -10.94 -7.00
C ARG A 221 -2.17 -9.48 -6.90
N GLY A 222 -2.94 -9.12 -5.89
CA GLY A 222 -3.46 -7.76 -5.70
C GLY A 222 -4.97 -7.72 -5.49
N ILE A 223 -5.63 -6.70 -6.02
CA ILE A 223 -7.05 -6.40 -5.79
C ILE A 223 -7.88 -6.59 -7.07
N ARG A 224 -8.91 -7.43 -7.00
CA ARG A 224 -9.87 -7.72 -8.07
C ARG A 224 -10.85 -6.56 -8.26
N LEU A 225 -10.78 -5.88 -9.41
CA LEU A 225 -11.68 -4.76 -9.74
C LEU A 225 -13.06 -5.21 -10.25
N ASP A 226 -13.16 -6.41 -10.79
CA ASP A 226 -14.36 -7.05 -11.35
C ASP A 226 -14.98 -8.08 -10.38
N GLY A 227 -14.72 -7.91 -9.08
CA GLY A 227 -15.30 -8.77 -8.03
C GLY A 227 -16.80 -8.56 -7.85
N PRO A 228 -17.42 -9.27 -6.88
CA PRO A 228 -18.85 -9.12 -6.61
C PRO A 228 -19.19 -7.68 -6.25
N VAL A 229 -20.39 -7.22 -6.64
CA VAL A 229 -20.91 -5.91 -6.24
C VAL A 229 -21.55 -6.06 -4.86
N PRO A 230 -21.10 -5.31 -3.84
CA PRO A 230 -21.71 -5.35 -2.52
C PRO A 230 -23.03 -4.55 -2.52
N PRO A 231 -23.82 -4.62 -1.43
CA PRO A 231 -24.88 -3.65 -1.21
C PRO A 231 -24.35 -2.22 -1.32
N LEU A 232 -24.94 -1.41 -2.20
CA LEU A 232 -24.47 -0.05 -2.46
C LEU A 232 -25.32 0.99 -1.71
N MET A 233 -24.65 2.06 -1.29
CA MET A 233 -25.29 3.27 -0.84
C MET A 233 -26.10 3.90 -1.98
N PRO A 234 -27.30 4.45 -1.70
CA PRO A 234 -28.04 5.21 -2.69
C PRO A 234 -27.17 6.35 -3.26
N PRO A 235 -27.09 6.53 -4.60
CA PRO A 235 -26.20 7.51 -5.22
C PRO A 235 -26.41 8.95 -4.72
N GLU A 236 -27.66 9.31 -4.38
CA GLU A 236 -28.03 10.62 -3.85
C GLU A 236 -27.36 10.95 -2.50
N LEU A 237 -26.88 9.94 -1.75
CA LEU A 237 -26.21 10.18 -0.48
C LEU A 237 -24.76 10.63 -0.65
N VAL A 238 -24.14 10.44 -1.83
CA VAL A 238 -22.76 10.86 -2.11
C VAL A 238 -22.58 12.37 -1.96
N ASP A 239 -23.63 13.14 -2.25
CA ASP A 239 -23.58 14.61 -2.27
C ASP A 239 -24.07 15.26 -0.97
N ILE A 240 -24.41 14.47 0.05
CA ILE A 240 -24.81 15.02 1.35
C ILE A 240 -23.71 15.92 1.91
N PRO A 241 -24.00 17.17 2.31
CA PRO A 241 -23.02 18.05 2.93
C PRO A 241 -22.42 17.40 4.18
N TRP A 242 -21.10 17.49 4.34
CA TRP A 242 -20.47 17.03 5.55
C TRP A 242 -20.68 18.08 6.64
N PRO A 243 -21.05 17.68 7.87
CA PRO A 243 -21.05 18.61 8.98
C PRO A 243 -19.60 19.04 9.28
N ALA A 244 -19.42 20.27 9.75
CA ALA A 244 -18.20 20.60 10.47
C ALA A 244 -18.18 19.77 11.77
N LEU A 245 -17.05 19.19 12.12
CA LEU A 245 -16.87 18.65 13.46
C LEU A 245 -16.57 19.82 14.40
N ASP A 246 -17.19 19.82 15.58
CA ASP A 246 -16.78 20.73 16.63
C ASP A 246 -15.33 20.37 17.03
N ASP A 247 -14.48 21.37 17.24
CA ASP A 247 -13.09 21.18 17.66
C ASP A 247 -13.08 20.54 19.07
N GLU A 248 -13.00 19.20 19.16
CA GLU A 248 -12.75 18.44 20.41
C GLU A 248 -11.26 18.40 20.77
#